data_AF-A0A259NGX9-F1
#
_entry.id   AF-A0A259NGX9-F1
#
_cell.length_a   1.000
_cell.length_b   1.000
_cell.length_c   1.000
_cell.angle_alpha   90.00
_cell.angle_beta   90.00
_cell.angle_gamma   90.00
#
_symmetry.space_group_name_H-M   'P 1'
#
loop_
_entity.id
_entity.type
_entity.pdbx_description
1 polymer ?
#
loop_
_entity_poly.entity_id
_entity_poly.type
_entity_poly.pdbx_seq_one_letter_code
_entity_poly.pdbx_strand_id
1 'polypeptide(L)'
;ASANRAKSWSCENCPNWKDKEITVCKTCYWAYPESYKHIAMRDMRRIDLLWTGEEVADYEILIEEAAKVQEKAPEYVKKVLRSHFKNKCD
;
A
#
# COMPACT_ATOMS: atom_id res chain seq x y z
N ALA A 1 0.58 1.26 -14.40
CA ALA A 1 -0.19 0.10 -14.95
C ALA A 1 -1.64 0.24 -14.50
N SER A 2 -2.63 -0.11 -15.35
CA SER A 2 -4.03 -0.10 -14.92
C SER A 2 -4.27 -1.15 -13.82
N ALA A 3 -5.30 -0.95 -12.98
CA ALA A 3 -5.65 -1.89 -11.92
C ALA A 3 -5.85 -3.32 -12.45
N ASN A 4 -6.49 -3.46 -13.61
CA ASN A 4 -6.68 -4.76 -14.27
C ASN A 4 -5.36 -5.40 -14.71
N ARG A 5 -4.44 -4.63 -15.29
CA ARG A 5 -3.13 -5.16 -15.70
C ARG A 5 -2.31 -5.60 -14.47
N ALA A 6 -2.33 -4.82 -13.40
CA ALA A 6 -1.65 -5.15 -12.16
C ALA A 6 -2.25 -6.41 -11.49
N LYS A 7 -3.58 -6.56 -11.53
CA LYS A 7 -4.28 -7.78 -11.11
C LYS A 7 -3.85 -9.00 -11.91
N SER A 8 -3.94 -8.95 -13.25
CA SER A 8 -3.57 -10.09 -14.10
C SER A 8 -2.14 -10.55 -13.84
N TRP A 9 -1.19 -9.62 -13.87
CA TRP A 9 0.21 -9.94 -13.61
C TRP A 9 0.42 -10.52 -12.20
N SER A 10 -0.24 -9.96 -11.18
CA SER A 10 -0.15 -10.48 -9.81
C SER A 10 -0.73 -11.89 -9.68
N CYS A 11 -1.85 -12.18 -10.34
CA CYS A 11 -2.49 -13.49 -10.33
C CYS A 11 -1.63 -14.53 -11.05
N GLU A 12 -1.09 -14.19 -12.23
CA GLU A 12 -0.20 -15.07 -13.01
C GLU A 12 1.08 -15.44 -12.24
N ASN A 13 1.55 -14.55 -11.37
CA ASN A 13 2.74 -14.74 -10.53
C ASN A 13 2.41 -15.17 -9.10
N CYS A 14 1.15 -15.45 -8.79
CA CYS A 14 0.72 -15.90 -7.46
C CYS A 14 0.99 -17.41 -7.31
N PRO A 15 1.52 -17.89 -6.16
CA PRO A 15 1.64 -19.32 -5.91
C PRO A 15 0.31 -20.08 -6.08
N ASN A 16 -0.81 -19.47 -5.64
CA ASN A 16 -2.17 -20.02 -5.81
C ASN A 16 -2.66 -20.08 -7.27
N TRP A 17 -1.87 -19.65 -8.26
CA TRP A 17 -2.24 -19.78 -9.67
C TRP A 17 -2.37 -21.25 -10.11
N LYS A 18 -1.57 -22.13 -9.49
CA LYS A 18 -1.57 -23.57 -9.77
C LYS A 18 -2.75 -24.26 -9.08
N ASP A 19 -2.88 -24.04 -7.77
CA ASP A 19 -3.84 -24.77 -6.92
C ASP A 19 -5.25 -24.17 -6.99
N LYS A 20 -5.34 -22.88 -7.31
CA LYS A 20 -6.61 -22.13 -7.53
C LYS A 20 -7.56 -22.23 -6.35
N GLU A 21 -7.04 -22.28 -5.13
CA GLU A 21 -7.84 -22.32 -3.92
C GLU A 21 -8.63 -21.02 -3.76
N ILE A 22 -9.96 -21.13 -3.78
CA ILE A 22 -10.83 -19.96 -3.72
C ILE A 22 -10.77 -19.26 -2.37
N THR A 23 -10.52 -20.01 -1.30
CA THR A 23 -10.34 -19.50 0.07
C THR A 23 -9.18 -18.52 0.15
N VAL A 24 -8.04 -18.83 -0.49
CA VAL A 24 -6.89 -17.93 -0.60
C VAL A 24 -7.24 -16.68 -1.42
N CYS A 25 -7.91 -16.84 -2.55
CA CYS A 25 -8.34 -15.71 -3.36
C CYS A 25 -9.28 -14.76 -2.60
N LYS A 26 -10.19 -15.28 -1.77
CA LYS A 26 -11.11 -14.48 -0.95
C LYS A 26 -10.41 -13.60 0.09
N THR A 27 -9.16 -13.87 0.43
CA THR A 27 -8.37 -13.01 1.35
C THR A 27 -7.34 -12.14 0.63
N CYS A 28 -7.34 -12.13 -0.70
CA CYS A 28 -6.42 -11.36 -1.54
C CYS A 28 -6.93 -9.95 -1.82
N TYR A 29 -6.03 -8.97 -1.86
CA TYR A 29 -6.32 -7.58 -2.25
C TYR A 29 -7.09 -7.46 -3.56
N TRP A 30 -6.73 -8.27 -4.57
CA TRP A 30 -7.35 -8.23 -5.89
C TRP A 30 -8.79 -8.77 -5.95
N ALA A 31 -9.27 -9.39 -4.87
CA ALA A 31 -10.63 -9.86 -4.71
C ALA A 31 -11.44 -8.96 -3.77
N TYR A 32 -10.88 -8.61 -2.60
CA TYR A 32 -11.55 -7.85 -1.55
C TYR A 32 -10.58 -6.81 -0.93
N PRO A 33 -10.32 -5.67 -1.62
CA PRO A 33 -9.32 -4.68 -1.20
C PRO A 33 -9.60 -3.99 0.13
N GLU A 34 -10.83 -4.05 0.63
CA GLU A 34 -11.27 -3.47 1.89
C GLU A 34 -10.93 -4.33 3.13
N SER A 35 -10.71 -5.64 2.95
CA SER A 35 -10.54 -6.58 4.07
C SER A 35 -9.48 -7.67 3.85
N TYR A 36 -8.62 -7.47 2.86
CA TYR A 36 -7.58 -8.43 2.49
C TYR A 36 -6.50 -8.61 3.55
N LYS A 37 -5.85 -9.77 3.48
CA LYS A 37 -4.70 -10.13 4.32
C LYS A 37 -3.40 -10.24 3.55
N HIS A 38 -3.45 -10.29 2.22
CA HIS A 38 -2.25 -10.43 1.40
C HIS A 38 -2.45 -9.88 -0.01
N ILE A 39 -1.35 -9.70 -0.74
CA ILE A 39 -1.36 -9.44 -2.18
C ILE A 39 -0.63 -10.61 -2.84
N ALA A 40 -1.34 -11.44 -3.62
CA ALA A 40 -0.77 -12.62 -4.28
C ALA A 40 0.05 -13.55 -3.35
N MET A 41 -0.55 -13.93 -2.21
CA MET A 41 0.06 -14.69 -1.09
C MET A 41 1.32 -14.07 -0.47
N ARG A 42 1.66 -12.83 -0.78
CA ARG A 42 2.75 -12.10 -0.11
C ARG A 42 2.19 -11.26 1.02
N ASP A 43 2.94 -11.21 2.12
CA ASP A 43 2.64 -10.40 3.29
C ASP A 43 2.85 -8.91 2.98
N MET A 44 1.95 -8.33 2.19
CA MET A 44 2.03 -6.96 1.68
C MET A 44 0.69 -6.26 1.89
N ARG A 45 0.74 -5.03 2.39
CA ARG A 45 -0.41 -4.12 2.54
C ARG A 45 -0.08 -2.85 1.77
N ARG A 46 -1.06 -2.35 1.05
CA ARG A 46 -1.03 -1.14 0.25
C ARG A 46 -2.07 -0.16 0.78
N ILE A 47 -1.64 1.08 0.90
CA ILE A 47 -2.51 2.24 1.10
C ILE A 47 -2.21 3.16 -0.08
N ASP A 48 -3.26 3.60 -0.77
CA ASP A 48 -3.16 4.64 -1.78
C ASP A 48 -3.58 5.95 -1.14
N LEU A 49 -2.72 6.96 -1.25
CA LEU A 49 -2.99 8.31 -0.79
C LEU A 49 -3.22 9.19 -2.02
N LEU A 50 -4.32 9.91 -2.02
CA LEU A 50 -4.66 10.90 -3.03
C LEU A 50 -4.97 12.20 -2.30
N TRP A 51 -4.20 13.24 -2.61
CA TRP A 51 -4.45 14.59 -2.12
C TRP A 51 -5.23 15.34 -3.19
N THR A 52 -6.36 15.94 -2.82
CA THR A 52 -7.23 16.66 -3.76
C THR A 52 -7.62 18.04 -3.23
N GLY A 53 -7.83 18.99 -4.13
CA GLY A 53 -8.27 20.33 -3.75
C GLY A 53 -7.29 21.01 -2.79
N GLU A 54 -7.76 21.36 -1.60
CA GLU A 54 -6.97 22.04 -0.57
C GLU A 54 -5.84 21.17 0.00
N GLU A 55 -6.01 19.84 -0.01
CA GLU A 55 -5.01 18.89 0.50
C GLU A 55 -3.73 18.86 -0.37
N VAL A 56 -3.76 19.43 -1.58
CA VAL A 56 -2.56 19.51 -2.44
C VAL A 56 -1.45 20.30 -1.73
N ALA A 57 -1.80 21.31 -0.92
CA ALA A 57 -0.81 22.04 -0.11
C ALA A 57 -0.09 21.11 0.89
N ASP A 58 -0.80 20.15 1.50
CA ASP A 58 -0.21 19.18 2.41
C ASP A 58 0.75 18.23 1.68
N TYR A 59 0.43 17.87 0.43
CA TYR A 59 1.34 17.09 -0.41
C TYR A 59 2.64 17.84 -0.73
N GLU A 60 2.56 19.12 -1.08
CA GLU A 60 3.77 19.93 -1.35
C GLU A 60 4.65 20.03 -0.11
N ILE A 61 4.06 20.27 1.07
CA ILE A 61 4.77 20.26 2.35
C ILE A 61 5.44 18.90 2.59
N LEU A 62 4.73 17.79 2.35
CA LEU A 62 5.30 16.44 2.47
C LEU A 62 6.54 16.26 1.58
N ILE A 63 6.51 16.76 0.34
CA ILE A 63 7.64 16.65 -0.59
C ILE A 63 8.83 17.49 -0.10
N GLU A 64 8.60 18.71 0.38
CA GLU A 64 9.65 19.56 0.95
C GLU A 64 10.28 18.91 2.20
N GLU A 65 9.46 18.40 3.11
CA GLU A 65 9.93 17.73 4.33
C GLU A 65 10.73 16.46 4.03
N ALA A 66 10.26 15.64 3.09
CA ALA A 66 10.97 14.45 2.64
C ALA A 66 12.34 14.81 2.01
N ALA A 67 12.40 15.90 1.23
CA ALA A 67 13.63 16.37 0.61
C ALA A 67 14.67 16.86 1.64
N LYS A 68 14.24 17.57 2.70
CA LYS A 68 15.12 18.03 3.80
C LYS A 68 15.87 16.88 4.47
N VAL A 69 15.27 15.70 4.53
CA VAL A 69 15.87 14.49 5.10
C VAL A 69 16.38 13.49 4.05
N GLN A 70 16.40 13.87 2.77
CA GLN A 70 16.84 13.04 1.65
C GLN A 70 16.10 11.69 1.54
N GLU A 71 14.83 11.64 1.92
CA GLU A 71 13.98 10.46 1.83
C GLU A 71 12.96 10.60 0.70
N LYS A 72 12.47 9.46 0.19
CA LYS A 72 11.31 9.47 -0.73
C LYS A 72 10.04 9.65 0.09
N ALA A 73 9.07 10.39 -0.45
CA ALA A 73 7.81 10.68 0.25
C ALA A 73 7.11 9.44 0.86
N PRO A 74 6.99 8.28 0.17
CA PRO A 74 6.37 7.09 0.78
C PRO A 74 7.14 6.53 1.98
N GLU A 75 8.48 6.62 1.97
CA GLU A 75 9.30 6.19 3.11
C GLU A 75 9.16 7.18 4.28
N TYR A 76 9.14 8.47 3.96
CA TYR A 76 8.93 9.53 4.93
C TYR A 76 7.57 9.37 5.64
N VAL A 77 6.48 9.16 4.89
CA VAL A 77 5.15 8.89 5.46
C VAL A 77 5.18 7.67 6.40
N LYS A 78 5.79 6.56 5.98
CA LYS A 78 5.93 5.36 6.83
C LYS A 78 6.72 5.66 8.12
N LYS A 79 7.76 6.48 8.03
CA LYS A 79 8.58 6.89 9.19
C LYS A 79 7.79 7.75 10.17
N VAL A 80 7.03 8.73 9.69
CA VAL A 80 6.15 9.56 10.52
C VAL A 80 5.13 8.69 11.25
N LEU A 81 4.45 7.79 10.54
CA LEU A 81 3.48 6.86 11.15
C LEU A 81 4.10 5.96 12.22
N ARG A 82 5.28 5.37 11.94
CA ARG A 82 6.00 4.54 12.92
C ARG A 82 6.35 5.34 14.19
N SER A 83 6.78 6.58 14.02
CA SER A 83 7.14 7.45 15.15
C SER A 83 5.91 7.81 15.97
N HIS A 84 4.80 8.14 15.30
CA HIS A 84 3.51 8.41 15.95
C HIS A 84 3.00 7.23 16.77
N PHE A 85 3.07 6.00 16.22
CA PHE A 85 2.62 4.81 16.95
C PHE A 85 3.48 4.48 18.16
N LYS A 86 4.80 4.72 18.09
CA LYS A 86 5.69 4.53 19.25
C LYS A 86 5.31 5.47 20.39
N ASN A 87 5.10 6.75 20.09
CA ASN A 87 4.78 7.77 21.08
C ASN A 87 3.39 7.60 21.75
N LYS A 88 2.52 6.72 21.21
CA LYS A 88 1.22 6.39 21.81
C LYS A 88 1.26 5.19 22.76
N CYS A 89 2.36 4.44 22.76
CA CYS A 89 2.54 3.28 23.63
C CYS A 89 3.32 3.64 24.92
N ASP A 90 3.81 4.87 25.02
CA ASP A 90 4.39 5.49 26.22
C ASP A 90 3.33 6.36 26.93
#